data_AF-A0A420MEB8-F1
#
_entry.id   AF-A0A420MEB8-F1
#
_cell.length_a   1.000
_cell.length_b   1.000
_cell.length_c   1.000
_cell.angle_alpha   90.00
_cell.angle_beta   90.00
_cell.angle_gamma   90.00
#
_symmetry.space_group_name_H-M   'P 1'
#
loop_
_entity.id
_entity.type
_entity.pdbx_description
1 polymer ?
#
loop_
_entity_poly.entity_id
_entity_poly.type
_entity_poly.pdbx_seq_one_letter_code
_entity_poly.pdbx_strand_id
1 'polypeptide(L)'
;MCIYIIVGTGVPSTNISVNGSIIKLSSNKVIADTRTTLVLVPGEVCKALYDAIPRATYNSTQQGYIFPTSTKVENLPKFKVAIRDKQFVIQPEDLAFAPTDNDNWYGRVQSRGELAFDIFGDAFLKSVYADQGNR
;
A
#
# COMPACT_ATOMS: atom_id res chain seq x y z
N MET A 1 7.14 -16.78 13.87
CA MET A 1 5.74 -16.30 13.83
C MET A 1 5.26 -16.48 12.41
N CYS A 2 4.75 -17.67 12.10
CA CYS A 2 4.27 -18.00 10.76
C CYS A 2 3.07 -17.11 10.49
N ILE A 3 3.20 -16.16 9.58
CA ILE A 3 2.03 -15.48 9.02
C ILE A 3 1.32 -16.55 8.23
N TYR A 4 0.31 -17.16 8.86
CA TYR A 4 -0.69 -17.92 8.15
C TYR A 4 -1.24 -16.97 7.10
N ILE A 5 -0.79 -17.15 5.86
CA ILE A 5 -1.37 -16.52 4.69
C ILE A 5 -2.79 -17.09 4.63
N ILE A 6 -3.74 -16.39 5.25
CA ILE A 6 -5.14 -16.80 5.23
C ILE A 6 -5.69 -16.37 3.87
N VAL A 7 -5.38 -17.17 2.86
CA VAL A 7 -6.04 -17.10 1.56
C VAL A 7 -7.52 -17.45 1.80
N GLY A 8 -8.41 -16.47 1.73
CA GLY A 8 -9.86 -16.68 1.67
C GLY A 8 -10.70 -16.25 2.88
N THR A 9 -10.13 -15.96 4.06
CA THR A 9 -10.89 -15.32 5.15
C THR A 9 -10.19 -14.05 5.63
N GLY A 10 -10.89 -12.91 5.49
CA GLY A 10 -10.32 -11.60 5.80
C GLY A 10 -9.94 -11.45 7.27
N VAL A 11 -8.72 -11.00 7.53
CA VAL A 11 -8.21 -10.71 8.88
C VAL A 11 -8.42 -9.23 9.21
N PRO A 12 -8.59 -8.85 10.50
CA PRO A 12 -8.71 -7.45 10.86
C PRO A 12 -7.50 -6.62 10.40
N SER A 13 -7.74 -5.45 9.81
CA SER A 13 -6.74 -4.44 9.47
C SER A 13 -7.37 -3.07 9.71
N THR A 14 -7.26 -2.58 10.94
CA THR A 14 -8.10 -1.48 11.43
C THR A 14 -7.40 -0.13 11.42
N ASN A 15 -6.15 -0.08 10.97
CA ASN A 15 -5.40 1.16 10.88
C ASN A 15 -4.32 1.10 9.79
N ILE A 16 -4.08 2.24 9.18
CA ILE A 16 -2.98 2.47 8.24
C ILE A 16 -2.28 3.77 8.66
N SER A 17 -0.97 3.86 8.45
CA SER A 17 -0.20 5.07 8.77
C SER A 17 0.53 5.63 7.56
N VAL A 18 0.45 6.95 7.40
CA VAL A 18 1.21 7.74 6.42
C VAL A 18 2.02 8.77 7.20
N ASN A 19 3.34 8.72 7.13
CA ASN A 19 4.25 9.62 7.88
C ASN A 19 3.96 9.71 9.40
N GLY A 20 3.48 8.61 9.99
CA GLY A 20 3.14 8.55 11.41
C GLY A 20 1.71 8.99 11.74
N SER A 21 1.02 9.70 10.84
CA SER A 21 -0.42 9.98 10.98
C SER A 21 -1.21 8.70 10.79
N ILE A 22 -2.13 8.40 11.72
CA ILE A 22 -2.93 7.17 11.72
C ILE A 22 -4.31 7.44 11.13
N ILE A 23 -4.67 6.66 10.12
CA ILE A 23 -6.03 6.59 9.56
C ILE A 23 -6.69 5.35 10.16
N LYS A 24 -7.81 5.56 10.87
CA LYS A 24 -8.58 4.47 11.50
C LYS A 24 -9.59 3.90 10.50
N LEU A 25 -9.54 2.60 10.29
CA LEU A 25 -10.42 1.85 9.39
C LEU A 25 -11.28 0.89 10.22
N SER A 26 -12.27 1.43 10.94
CA SER A 26 -13.11 0.64 11.84
C SER A 26 -13.76 -0.54 11.12
N SER A 27 -13.67 -1.73 11.72
CA SER A 27 -14.20 -3.00 11.17
C SER A 27 -13.60 -3.44 9.83
N ASN A 28 -12.55 -2.77 9.36
CA ASN A 28 -11.91 -3.12 8.11
C ASN A 28 -11.16 -4.45 8.19
N LYS A 29 -11.17 -5.17 7.07
CA LYS A 29 -10.49 -6.44 6.90
C LYS A 29 -9.53 -6.37 5.73
N VAL A 30 -8.61 -7.30 5.70
CA VAL A 30 -7.67 -7.48 4.60
C VAL A 30 -7.49 -8.96 4.27
N ILE A 31 -7.22 -9.24 3.01
CA ILE A 31 -6.65 -10.51 2.58
C ILE A 31 -5.21 -10.27 2.12
N ALA A 32 -4.31 -11.20 2.44
CA ALA A 32 -3.00 -11.26 1.80
C ALA A 32 -3.11 -12.17 0.59
N ASP A 33 -2.77 -11.67 -0.60
CA ASP A 33 -3.01 -12.37 -1.86
C ASP A 33 -1.76 -12.38 -2.74
N THR A 34 -1.18 -13.57 -2.91
CA THR A 34 0.02 -13.78 -3.73
C THR A 34 -0.22 -13.65 -5.23
N ARG A 35 -1.49 -13.51 -5.67
CA ARG A 35 -1.84 -13.30 -7.08
C ARG A 35 -2.16 -11.85 -7.40
N THR A 36 -2.03 -10.96 -6.42
CA THR A 36 -2.18 -9.52 -6.60
C THR A 36 -0.84 -8.83 -6.42
N THR A 37 -0.50 -7.93 -7.34
CA THR A 37 0.77 -7.19 -7.31
C THR A 37 0.70 -5.94 -6.42
N LEU A 38 -0.48 -5.32 -6.35
CA LEU A 38 -0.73 -4.02 -5.72
C LEU A 38 -1.14 -4.15 -4.25
N VAL A 39 -1.12 -3.03 -3.54
CA VAL A 39 -1.79 -2.87 -2.25
C VAL A 39 -3.07 -2.08 -2.48
N LEU A 40 -4.22 -2.74 -2.35
CA LEU A 40 -5.53 -2.15 -2.57
C LEU A 40 -6.17 -1.76 -1.24
N VAL A 41 -6.42 -0.47 -1.04
CA VAL A 41 -6.88 0.13 0.23
C VAL A 41 -8.01 1.14 -0.04
N PRO A 42 -8.68 1.70 1.00
CA PRO A 42 -9.72 2.71 0.77
C PRO A 42 -9.18 3.95 0.06
N GLY A 43 -10.06 4.64 -0.68
CA GLY A 43 -9.68 5.83 -1.45
C GLY A 43 -9.09 6.96 -0.60
N GLU A 44 -9.58 7.14 0.63
CA GLU A 44 -9.05 8.12 1.59
C GLU A 44 -7.59 7.85 2.00
N VAL A 45 -7.20 6.57 2.09
CA VAL A 45 -5.83 6.16 2.40
C VAL A 45 -4.94 6.44 1.20
N CYS A 46 -5.39 6.11 -0.01
CA CYS A 46 -4.66 6.45 -1.23
C CYS A 46 -4.44 7.96 -1.32
N LYS A 47 -5.51 8.73 -1.13
CA LYS A 47 -5.44 10.19 -1.17
C LYS A 47 -4.40 10.71 -0.16
N ALA A 48 -4.48 10.29 1.10
CA ALA A 48 -3.52 10.72 2.13
C ALA A 48 -2.07 10.34 1.79
N LEU A 49 -1.84 9.16 1.20
CA LEU A 49 -0.52 8.70 0.78
C LEU A 49 0.03 9.57 -0.36
N TYR A 50 -0.75 9.77 -1.44
CA TYR A 50 -0.27 10.50 -2.61
C TYR A 50 -0.26 12.02 -2.40
N ASP A 51 -1.11 12.58 -1.53
CA ASP A 51 -0.99 13.97 -1.10
C ASP A 51 0.36 14.25 -0.42
N ALA A 52 0.99 13.22 0.18
CA ALA A 52 2.31 13.32 0.80
C ALA A 52 3.48 13.18 -0.22
N ILE A 53 3.19 12.89 -1.48
CA ILE A 53 4.20 12.76 -2.55
C ILE A 53 4.08 13.98 -3.48
N PRO A 54 5.11 14.83 -3.59
CA PRO A 54 5.06 16.01 -4.44
C PRO A 54 4.70 15.67 -5.88
N ARG A 55 3.71 16.37 -6.43
CA ARG A 55 3.18 16.22 -7.80
C ARG A 55 2.55 14.85 -8.11
N ALA A 56 2.32 13.99 -7.11
CA ALA A 56 1.48 12.84 -7.32
C ALA A 56 0.03 13.28 -7.61
N THR A 57 -0.65 12.51 -8.45
CA THR A 57 -2.02 12.83 -8.85
C THR A 57 -2.76 11.58 -9.28
N TYR A 58 -4.09 11.63 -9.24
CA TYR A 58 -4.91 10.60 -9.88
C TYR A 58 -4.97 10.87 -11.39
N ASN A 59 -4.58 9.88 -12.19
CA ASN A 59 -4.67 9.93 -13.64
C ASN A 59 -5.88 9.12 -14.12
N SER A 60 -6.84 9.78 -14.76
CA SER A 60 -8.07 9.14 -15.23
C SER A 60 -7.86 8.19 -16.41
N THR A 61 -6.87 8.45 -17.27
CA THR A 61 -6.51 7.56 -18.38
C THR A 61 -5.89 6.26 -17.88
N GLN A 62 -5.03 6.34 -16.88
CA GLN A 62 -4.40 5.18 -16.24
C GLN A 62 -5.28 4.53 -15.16
N GLN A 63 -6.40 5.19 -14.81
CA GLN A 63 -7.32 4.78 -13.75
C GLN A 63 -6.61 4.49 -12.42
N GLY A 64 -5.68 5.37 -12.04
CA GLY A 64 -4.89 5.17 -10.83
C GLY A 64 -4.04 6.36 -10.45
N TYR A 65 -3.51 6.31 -9.24
CA TYR A 65 -2.53 7.28 -8.77
C TYR A 65 -1.17 7.05 -9.43
N ILE A 66 -0.61 8.15 -9.90
CA ILE A 66 0.73 8.21 -10.48
C ILE A 66 1.56 9.26 -9.73
N PHE A 67 2.88 9.15 -9.82
CA PHE A 67 3.80 10.16 -9.28
C PHE A 67 5.10 10.24 -10.09
N PRO A 68 5.85 11.35 -10.03
CA PRO A 68 6.98 11.55 -10.93
C PRO A 68 8.10 10.52 -10.76
N THR A 69 8.71 10.09 -11.86
CA THR A 69 9.89 9.21 -11.88
C THR A 69 11.13 9.83 -11.24
N SER A 70 11.19 11.17 -11.20
CA SER A 70 12.22 11.96 -10.52
C SER A 70 12.08 12.01 -8.99
N THR A 71 11.00 11.46 -8.42
CA THR A 71 10.80 11.40 -6.97
C THR A 71 11.85 10.49 -6.34
N LYS A 72 12.71 11.04 -5.50
CA LYS A 72 13.72 10.27 -4.78
C LYS A 72 13.11 9.47 -3.63
N VAL A 73 13.72 8.33 -3.32
CA VAL A 73 13.24 7.40 -2.27
C VAL A 73 13.13 8.08 -0.91
N GLU A 74 14.07 8.96 -0.55
CA GLU A 74 14.03 9.70 0.72
C GLU A 74 12.85 10.69 0.85
N ASN A 75 12.23 11.07 -0.27
CA ASN A 75 11.07 11.95 -0.30
C ASN A 75 9.74 11.18 -0.32
N LEU A 76 9.79 9.85 -0.37
CA LEU A 76 8.59 9.02 -0.31
C LEU A 76 8.13 8.85 1.14
N PRO A 77 6.81 8.88 1.40
CA PRO A 77 6.28 8.83 2.74
C PRO A 77 6.51 7.46 3.39
N LYS A 78 6.68 7.46 4.70
CA LYS A 78 6.68 6.22 5.48
C LYS A 78 5.26 5.66 5.52
N PHE A 79 4.99 4.67 4.70
CA PHE A 79 3.70 4.01 4.60
C PHE A 79 3.69 2.69 5.39
N LYS A 80 2.71 2.53 6.28
CA LYS A 80 2.53 1.31 7.06
C LYS A 80 1.12 0.78 6.98
N VAL A 81 0.99 -0.52 6.78
CA VAL A 81 -0.28 -1.24 6.77
C VAL A 81 -0.37 -2.21 7.94
N ALA A 82 -1.56 -2.50 8.44
CA ALA A 82 -1.75 -3.37 9.61
C ALA A 82 -2.25 -4.77 9.24
N ILE A 83 -1.78 -5.77 9.97
CA ILE A 83 -2.45 -7.06 10.14
C ILE A 83 -2.70 -7.24 11.63
N ARG A 84 -3.97 -7.27 12.03
CA ARG A 84 -4.39 -7.19 13.44
C ARG A 84 -3.75 -5.96 14.10
N ASP A 85 -3.01 -6.15 15.18
CA ASP A 85 -2.37 -5.08 15.95
C ASP A 85 -0.95 -4.77 15.47
N LYS A 86 -0.41 -5.52 14.50
CA LYS A 86 0.95 -5.33 14.01
C LYS A 86 0.96 -4.52 12.73
N GLN A 87 1.77 -3.46 12.70
CA GLN A 87 2.06 -2.69 11.50
C GLN A 87 3.29 -3.20 10.76
N PHE A 88 3.23 -3.15 9.43
CA PHE A 88 4.30 -3.49 8.51
C PHE A 88 4.60 -2.27 7.64
N VAL A 89 5.87 -1.92 7.52
CA VAL A 89 6.31 -0.85 6.62
C VAL A 89 6.36 -1.41 5.20
N ILE A 90 5.62 -0.79 4.27
CA ILE A 90 5.89 -0.99 2.84
C ILE A 90 7.15 -0.20 2.52
N GLN A 91 8.16 -0.87 1.95
CA GLN A 91 9.43 -0.20 1.64
C GLN A 91 9.17 0.97 0.67
N PRO A 92 9.74 2.16 0.91
CA PRO A 92 9.45 3.32 0.07
C PRO A 92 9.73 3.08 -1.41
N GLU A 93 10.79 2.37 -1.75
CA GLU A 93 11.14 1.96 -3.12
C GLU A 93 10.08 1.07 -3.79
N ASP A 94 9.32 0.29 -3.01
CA ASP A 94 8.22 -0.54 -3.51
C ASP A 94 6.92 0.26 -3.73
N LEU A 95 6.87 1.56 -3.41
CA LEU A 95 5.73 2.42 -3.74
C LEU A 95 5.65 2.74 -5.23
N ALA A 96 6.77 2.69 -5.96
CA ALA A 96 6.78 2.70 -7.41
C ALA A 96 6.48 1.30 -7.96
N PHE A 97 5.55 1.18 -8.92
CA PHE A 97 5.25 -0.10 -9.56
C PHE A 97 5.84 -0.21 -10.96
N ALA A 98 5.30 0.55 -11.91
CA ALA A 98 5.61 0.44 -13.33
C ALA A 98 5.52 1.83 -13.98
N PRO A 99 6.27 2.14 -15.04
CA PRO A 99 6.18 3.43 -15.69
C PRO A 99 4.83 3.52 -16.43
N THR A 100 4.12 4.65 -16.32
CA THR A 100 2.93 4.92 -17.16
C THR A 100 3.30 5.66 -18.43
N ASP A 101 4.38 6.44 -18.36
CA ASP A 101 4.99 7.23 -19.41
C ASP A 101 6.46 7.50 -19.02
N ASN A 102 7.14 8.44 -19.68
CA ASN A 102 8.54 8.77 -19.39
C ASN A 102 8.73 9.51 -18.07
N ASP A 103 7.69 10.17 -17.57
CA ASP A 103 7.77 11.12 -16.45
C ASP A 103 7.13 10.58 -15.18
N ASN A 104 6.32 9.51 -15.24
CA ASN A 104 5.53 9.04 -14.11
C ASN A 104 5.62 7.52 -13.85
N TRP A 105 5.71 7.19 -12.57
CA TRP A 105 5.43 5.86 -12.05
C TRP A 105 3.93 5.71 -11.79
N TYR A 106 3.36 4.58 -12.17
CA TYR A 106 2.15 4.05 -11.58
C TYR A 106 2.45 3.67 -10.14
N GLY A 107 1.67 4.20 -9.21
CA GLY A 107 1.85 3.93 -7.80
C GLY A 107 1.36 2.54 -7.40
N ARG A 108 2.06 1.90 -6.46
CA ARG A 108 1.80 0.52 -6.06
C ARG A 108 0.63 0.35 -5.11
N VAL A 109 0.22 1.44 -4.46
CA VAL A 109 -0.94 1.49 -3.58
C VAL A 109 -2.10 2.10 -4.37
N GLN A 110 -3.21 1.40 -4.52
CA GLN A 110 -4.35 1.90 -5.29
C GLN A 110 -5.66 1.69 -4.54
N SER A 111 -6.71 2.36 -5.02
CA SER A 111 -8.03 2.22 -4.43
C SER A 111 -8.55 0.80 -4.67
N ARG A 112 -9.08 0.19 -3.61
CA ARG A 112 -9.89 -1.05 -3.71
C ARG A 112 -11.28 -0.82 -4.30
N GLY A 113 -11.61 0.41 -4.68
CA GLY A 113 -12.95 0.78 -5.12
C GLY A 113 -13.98 0.54 -4.02
N GLU A 114 -15.05 -0.17 -4.37
CA GLU A 114 -16.17 -0.47 -3.48
C GLU A 114 -16.00 -1.79 -2.70
N LEU A 115 -14.85 -2.47 -2.83
CA LEU A 115 -14.59 -3.68 -2.06
C LEU A 115 -14.63 -3.38 -0.55
N ALA A 116 -15.24 -4.29 0.21
CA ALA A 116 -15.37 -4.15 1.66
C ALA A 116 -14.09 -4.51 2.45
N PHE A 117 -13.06 -5.02 1.76
CA PHE A 117 -11.80 -5.46 2.35
C PHE A 117 -10.61 -5.04 1.50
N ASP A 118 -9.47 -4.82 2.14
CA ASP A 118 -8.20 -4.51 1.49
C ASP A 118 -7.59 -5.76 0.87
N ILE A 119 -6.75 -5.57 -0.15
CA ILE A 119 -5.98 -6.65 -0.75
C ILE A 119 -4.50 -6.29 -0.66
N PHE A 120 -3.75 -7.05 0.12
CA PHE A 120 -2.32 -6.85 0.29
C PHE A 120 -1.56 -7.86 -0.56
N GLY A 121 -1.11 -7.37 -1.72
CA GLY A 121 -0.36 -8.12 -2.70
C GLY A 121 1.14 -8.23 -2.43
N ASP A 122 1.90 -8.49 -3.50
CA ASP A 122 3.35 -8.72 -3.47
C ASP A 122 4.15 -7.67 -2.70
N ALA A 123 3.81 -6.38 -2.83
CA ALA A 123 4.52 -5.29 -2.13
C ALA A 123 4.44 -5.45 -0.59
N PHE A 124 3.32 -5.96 -0.07
CA PHE A 124 3.19 -6.28 1.34
C PHE A 124 3.94 -7.58 1.69
N LEU A 125 3.84 -8.61 0.84
CA LEU A 125 4.49 -9.90 1.09
C LEU A 125 6.03 -9.79 1.15
N LYS A 126 6.62 -8.93 0.33
CA LYS A 126 8.05 -8.57 0.43
C LYS A 126 8.40 -7.98 1.80
N SER A 127 7.58 -7.05 2.27
CA SER A 127 7.76 -6.40 3.58
C SER A 127 7.70 -7.39 4.74
N VAL A 128 6.81 -8.39 4.64
CA VAL A 128 6.73 -9.51 5.59
C VAL A 128 8.01 -10.35 5.58
N TYR A 129 8.55 -10.67 4.40
CA TYR A 129 9.77 -11.45 4.27
C TYR A 129 10.99 -10.70 4.83
N ALA A 130 11.13 -9.41 4.52
CA ALA A 130 12.20 -8.56 5.05
C ALA A 130 12.16 -8.46 6.60
N ASP A 131 10.97 -8.36 7.20
CA ASP A 131 10.80 -8.34 8.66
C ASP A 131 11.16 -9.68 9.33
N GLN A 132 11.06 -10.81 8.62
CA GLN A 132 11.49 -12.12 9.12
C GLN A 132 13.01 -12.31 9.03
N GLY A 133 13.66 -11.74 8.02
CA GLY A 133 15.11 -11.82 7.83
C GLY A 133 15.92 -10.92 8.77
N ASN A 134 15.28 -9.96 9.44
CA ASN A 134 15.88 -9.11 10.48
C ASN A 134 15.79 -9.72 11.91
N ARG A 135 15.64 -11.04 12.01
CA ARG A 135 15.66 -11.79 13.28
C ARG A 135 16.87 -12.70 13.36
#